data_AF-A0AAV0XM23-F1
#
_entry.id   AF-A0AAV0XM23-F1
#
_cell.length_a   1.000
_cell.length_b   1.000
_cell.length_c   1.000
_cell.angle_alpha   90.00
_cell.angle_beta   90.00
_cell.angle_gamma   90.00
#
_symmetry.space_group_name_H-M   'P 1'
#
loop_
_entity.id
_entity.type
_entity.pdbx_description
1 polymer ?
#
loop_
_entity_poly.entity_id
_entity_poly.type
_entity_poly.pdbx_seq_one_letter_code
_entity_poly.pdbx_strand_id
1 'polypeptide(L)'
;MDSRQALAFIIVHNIVQKRKLKEKRKKKCWVRKWVDRRSDLGAASNLVNELRLEDAQQFKNFIRMSAVQFEMLLDLIKHQIVKQDTQLREAIPVHDRLMVTLRFLASGTYVVLYIYSML
;
A
#
# COMPACT_ATOMS: atom_id res chain seq x y z
N MET A 1 -21.18 -50.96 20.44
CA MET A 1 -20.46 -49.78 19.93
C MET A 1 -19.09 -49.81 20.57
N ASP A 2 -18.06 -50.13 19.79
CA ASP A 2 -16.77 -50.53 20.36
C ASP A 2 -16.00 -49.32 20.88
N SER A 3 -15.40 -49.46 22.07
CA SER A 3 -14.63 -48.39 22.73
C SER A 3 -13.52 -47.81 21.84
N ARG A 4 -13.01 -48.60 20.90
CA ARG A 4 -12.02 -48.20 19.89
C ARG A 4 -12.60 -47.26 18.82
N GLN A 5 -13.84 -47.49 18.40
CA GLN A 5 -14.53 -46.64 17.41
C GLN A 5 -14.87 -45.27 18.01
N ALA A 6 -15.28 -45.24 19.29
CA ALA A 6 -15.52 -44.00 20.02
C ALA A 6 -14.24 -43.15 20.16
N LEU A 7 -13.10 -43.78 20.49
CA LEU A 7 -11.79 -43.11 20.56
C LEU A 7 -11.37 -42.52 19.20
N ALA A 8 -11.52 -43.28 18.12
CA ALA A 8 -11.20 -42.81 16.77
C ALA A 8 -12.03 -41.55 16.41
N PHE A 9 -13.32 -41.53 16.76
CA PHE A 9 -14.19 -40.39 16.51
C PHE A 9 -13.76 -39.13 17.28
N ILE A 10 -13.41 -39.26 18.56
CA ILE A 10 -12.93 -38.15 19.40
C ILE A 10 -11.61 -37.56 18.87
N ILE A 11 -10.69 -38.41 18.42
CA ILE A 11 -9.41 -37.98 17.84
C ILE A 11 -9.65 -37.19 16.55
N VAL A 12 -10.45 -37.74 15.63
CA VAL A 12 -10.79 -37.07 14.37
C VAL A 12 -11.49 -35.73 14.62
N HIS A 13 -12.45 -35.69 15.56
CA HIS A 13 -13.14 -34.46 15.94
C HIS A 13 -12.14 -33.39 16.42
N ASN A 14 -11.24 -33.72 17.32
CA ASN A 14 -10.24 -32.78 17.84
C ASN A 14 -9.27 -32.27 16.75
N ILE A 15 -8.86 -33.12 15.82
CA ILE A 15 -8.01 -32.73 14.68
C ILE A 15 -8.74 -31.72 13.79
N VAL A 16 -10.02 -31.98 13.48
CA VAL A 16 -10.86 -31.07 12.68
C VAL A 16 -11.05 -29.72 13.38
N GLN A 17 -11.32 -29.72 14.69
CA GLN A 17 -11.47 -28.48 15.45
C GLN A 17 -10.16 -27.68 15.52
N LYS A 18 -9.03 -28.33 15.75
CA LYS A 18 -7.70 -27.68 15.71
C LYS A 18 -7.41 -27.08 14.32
N ARG A 19 -7.77 -27.77 13.23
CA ARG A 19 -7.62 -27.24 11.86
C ARG A 19 -8.51 -26.00 11.63
N LYS A 20 -9.79 -26.06 11.99
CA LYS A 20 -10.72 -24.92 11.89
C LYS A 20 -10.23 -23.71 12.70
N LEU A 21 -9.72 -23.92 13.90
CA LEU A 21 -9.12 -22.87 14.73
C LEU A 21 -7.86 -22.27 14.08
N LYS A 22 -7.03 -23.10 13.42
CA LYS A 22 -5.83 -22.66 12.69
C LYS A 22 -6.18 -21.86 11.43
N GLU A 23 -7.26 -22.23 10.73
CA GLU A 23 -7.76 -21.49 9.57
C GLU A 23 -8.43 -20.17 9.96
N LYS A 24 -9.23 -20.14 11.03
CA LYS A 24 -9.74 -18.87 11.61
C LYS A 24 -8.61 -17.97 12.09
N ARG A 25 -7.49 -18.57 12.52
CA ARG A 25 -6.22 -17.89 12.86
C ARG A 25 -5.35 -17.55 11.64
N LYS A 26 -5.74 -17.83 10.39
CA LYS A 26 -5.05 -17.26 9.22
C LYS A 26 -5.03 -15.74 9.41
N LYS A 27 -3.86 -15.24 9.81
CA LYS A 27 -3.68 -13.88 10.32
C LYS A 27 -4.17 -12.90 9.27
N LYS A 28 -4.86 -11.83 9.69
CA LYS A 28 -5.12 -10.68 8.83
C LYS A 28 -3.80 -10.28 8.19
N CYS A 29 -3.78 -10.25 6.86
CA CYS A 29 -2.64 -9.81 6.08
C CYS A 29 -2.34 -8.36 6.47
N TRP A 30 -1.28 -8.13 7.25
CA TRP A 30 -0.90 -6.81 7.78
C TRP A 30 -0.59 -5.83 6.64
N VAL A 31 0.16 -6.30 5.64
CA VAL A 31 0.44 -5.59 4.39
C VAL A 31 0.15 -6.51 3.23
N ARG A 32 -0.64 -6.05 2.26
CA ARG A 32 -0.90 -6.79 1.02
C ARG A 32 0.38 -6.84 0.18
N LYS A 33 0.69 -7.97 -0.45
CA LYS A 33 1.91 -8.16 -1.27
C LYS A 33 2.11 -7.07 -2.34
N TRP A 34 1.04 -6.52 -2.91
CA TRP A 34 1.15 -5.45 -3.90
C TRP A 34 1.54 -4.09 -3.30
N VAL A 35 1.22 -3.83 -2.03
CA VAL A 35 1.65 -2.62 -1.28
C VAL A 35 3.12 -2.73 -0.87
N ASP A 36 3.59 -3.96 -0.69
CA ASP A 36 4.98 -4.24 -0.37
C ASP A 36 5.90 -3.89 -1.56
N ARG A 37 5.48 -4.28 -2.77
CA ARG A 37 6.16 -3.94 -4.05
C ARG A 37 5.99 -2.49 -4.51
N ARG A 38 5.59 -1.58 -3.63
CA ARG A 38 5.35 -0.16 -3.99
C ARG A 38 6.62 0.58 -4.43
N SER A 39 7.79 0.13 -4.00
CA SER A 39 9.08 0.69 -4.44
C SER A 39 9.30 0.47 -5.94
N ASP A 40 8.87 -0.68 -6.44
CA ASP A 40 9.18 -1.13 -7.80
C ASP A 40 8.00 -0.88 -8.76
N LEU A 41 6.77 -0.95 -8.24
CA LEU A 41 5.53 -0.90 -9.02
C LEU A 41 4.62 0.26 -8.60
N GLY A 42 5.10 1.17 -7.76
CA GLY A 42 4.31 2.29 -7.27
C GLY A 42 4.09 3.35 -8.36
N ALA A 43 2.93 3.99 -8.35
CA ALA A 43 2.68 5.12 -9.25
C ALA A 43 3.65 6.29 -9.00
N ALA A 44 4.05 6.50 -7.74
CA ALA A 44 5.02 7.55 -7.38
C ALA A 44 6.44 7.25 -7.88
N SER A 45 6.87 5.98 -7.83
CA SER A 45 8.20 5.56 -8.29
C SER A 45 8.32 5.50 -9.82
N ASN A 46 7.21 5.21 -10.51
CA ASN A 46 7.21 4.98 -11.95
C ASN A 46 6.54 6.15 -12.68
N LEU A 47 5.21 6.12 -12.84
CA LEU A 47 4.43 7.10 -13.60
C LEU A 47 4.77 8.56 -13.25
N VAL A 48 4.85 8.90 -11.97
CA VAL A 48 5.11 10.29 -11.55
C VAL A 48 6.52 10.75 -11.93
N ASN A 49 7.51 9.85 -11.85
CA ASN A 49 8.87 10.15 -12.27
C ASN A 49 8.97 10.27 -13.79
N GLU A 50 8.29 9.39 -14.54
CA GLU A 50 8.16 9.48 -15.99
C GLU A 50 7.53 10.81 -16.40
N LEU A 51 6.37 11.17 -15.83
CA LEU A 51 5.71 12.45 -16.09
C LEU A 51 6.60 13.65 -15.74
N ARG A 52 7.33 13.58 -14.62
CA ARG A 52 8.25 14.64 -14.22
C ARG A 52 9.38 14.85 -15.23
N LEU A 53 9.87 13.79 -15.87
CA LEU A 53 11.01 13.84 -16.81
C LEU A 53 10.57 14.09 -18.25
N GLU A 54 9.46 13.51 -18.67
CA GLU A 54 9.02 13.46 -20.07
C GLU A 54 7.90 14.45 -20.38
N ASP A 55 7.01 14.75 -19.40
CA ASP A 55 5.85 15.63 -19.61
C ASP A 55 5.51 16.48 -18.39
N ALA A 56 6.25 17.59 -18.25
CA ALA A 56 6.06 18.54 -17.15
C ALA A 56 4.65 19.13 -17.09
N GLN A 57 3.93 19.20 -18.22
CA GLN A 57 2.56 19.72 -18.26
C GLN A 57 1.60 18.71 -17.65
N GLN A 58 1.75 17.42 -17.97
CA GLN A 58 0.94 16.37 -17.37
C GLN A 58 1.28 16.13 -15.91
N PHE A 59 2.55 16.26 -15.51
CA PHE A 59 2.93 16.30 -14.09
C PHE A 59 2.19 17.42 -13.36
N LYS A 60 2.18 18.63 -13.93
CA LYS A 60 1.46 19.77 -13.35
C LYS A 60 -0.05 19.52 -13.31
N ASN A 61 -0.63 18.88 -14.32
CA ASN A 61 -2.04 18.50 -14.30
C ASN A 61 -2.34 17.43 -13.24
N PHE A 62 -1.39 16.53 -12.98
CA PHE A 62 -1.54 15.41 -12.06
C PHE A 62 -1.68 15.87 -10.60
N ILE A 63 -0.81 16.77 -10.15
CA ILE A 63 -0.78 17.28 -8.76
C ILE A 63 -1.12 18.77 -8.60
N ARG A 64 -1.45 19.46 -9.69
CA ARG A 64 -1.80 20.90 -9.73
C ARG A 64 -0.66 21.85 -9.33
N MET A 65 0.60 21.39 -9.41
CA MET A 65 1.80 22.21 -9.15
C MET A 65 2.98 21.76 -10.02
N SER A 66 3.92 22.66 -10.28
CA SER A 66 5.15 22.28 -11.02
C SER A 66 6.07 21.42 -10.14
N ALA A 67 7.00 20.68 -10.77
CA ALA A 67 7.99 19.90 -10.04
C ALA A 67 8.83 20.77 -9.10
N VAL A 68 9.19 21.99 -9.53
CA VAL A 68 9.94 22.95 -8.70
C VAL A 68 9.13 23.35 -7.47
N GLN A 69 7.83 23.65 -7.64
CA GLN A 69 6.95 23.98 -6.51
C GLN A 69 6.78 22.82 -5.54
N PHE A 70 6.68 21.60 -6.07
CA PHE A 70 6.61 20.39 -5.28
C PHE A 70 7.86 20.21 -4.41
N GLU A 71 9.06 20.33 -4.98
CA GLU A 71 10.32 20.19 -4.23
C GLU A 71 10.46 21.29 -3.15
N MET A 72 10.11 22.54 -3.48
CA MET A 72 10.11 23.63 -2.49
C MET A 72 9.16 23.33 -1.32
N LEU A 73 7.95 22.86 -1.61
CA LEU A 73 6.98 22.49 -0.58
C LEU A 73 7.50 21.31 0.26
N LEU A 74 8.06 20.30 -0.39
CA LEU A 74 8.63 19.13 0.27
C LEU A 74 9.72 19.56 1.26
N ASP A 75 10.63 20.43 0.86
CA ASP A 75 11.70 20.91 1.73
C ASP A 75 11.20 21.67 2.96
N LEU A 76 10.11 22.44 2.80
CA LEU A 76 9.49 23.17 3.90
C LEU A 76 8.84 22.23 4.93
N ILE A 77 8.18 21.15 4.48
CA ILE A 77 7.35 20.32 5.38
C ILE A 77 7.99 18.97 5.73
N LYS A 78 9.09 18.57 5.08
CA LYS A 78 9.68 17.23 5.22
C LYS A 78 9.88 16.82 6.67
N HIS A 79 10.37 17.75 7.50
CA HIS A 79 10.68 17.51 8.90
C HIS A 79 9.43 17.23 9.75
N GLN A 80 8.27 17.74 9.33
CA GLN A 80 7.00 17.55 10.04
C GLN A 80 6.32 16.25 9.63
N ILE A 81 6.47 15.88 8.35
CA ILE A 81 5.75 14.72 7.82
C ILE A 81 6.57 13.44 7.85
N VAL A 82 7.91 13.48 7.97
CA VAL A 82 8.79 12.28 7.95
C VAL A 82 8.39 11.25 9.00
N LYS A 83 8.50 9.97 8.64
CA LYS A 83 8.26 8.85 9.55
C LYS A 83 9.50 7.96 9.57
N GLN A 84 9.75 7.35 10.71
CA GLN A 84 10.83 6.39 10.88
C GLN A 84 10.40 4.99 10.44
N ASP A 85 11.37 4.23 9.96
CA ASP A 85 11.20 2.81 9.70
C ASP A 85 10.95 2.05 11.00
N THR A 86 10.25 0.94 10.88
CA THR A 86 10.00 0.03 12.00
C THR A 86 10.56 -1.33 11.66
N GLN A 87 10.82 -2.16 12.68
CA GLN A 87 11.28 -3.55 12.51
C GLN A 87 10.35 -4.41 11.62
N LEU A 88 9.10 -3.98 11.43
CA LEU A 88 8.08 -4.71 10.69
C LEU A 88 7.82 -4.15 9.29
N ARG A 89 8.23 -2.91 9.01
CA ARG A 89 7.93 -2.23 7.76
C ARG A 89 8.75 -0.95 7.61
N GLU A 90 9.23 -0.72 6.40
CA GLU A 90 9.74 0.56 5.93
C GLU A 90 8.63 1.61 5.86
N ALA A 91 8.97 2.82 6.28
CA ALA A 91 8.15 4.00 6.15
C ALA A 91 7.90 4.30 4.66
N ILE A 92 6.79 4.98 4.39
CA ILE A 92 6.54 5.52 3.05
C ILE A 92 7.51 6.71 2.87
N PRO A 93 8.26 6.81 1.77
CA PRO A 93 9.10 7.98 1.51
C PRO A 93 8.33 9.29 1.64
N VAL A 94 8.99 10.34 2.15
CA VAL A 94 8.37 11.66 2.36
C VAL A 94 7.82 12.22 1.04
N HIS A 95 8.60 12.06 -0.03
CA HIS A 95 8.22 12.40 -1.41
C HIS A 95 6.87 11.77 -1.79
N ASP A 96 6.77 10.44 -1.74
CA ASP A 96 5.57 9.70 -2.14
C ASP A 96 4.36 10.04 -1.26
N ARG A 97 4.61 10.27 0.03
CA ARG A 97 3.55 10.68 0.96
C ARG A 97 2.95 12.01 0.54
N LEU A 98 3.78 13.00 0.25
CA LEU A 98 3.32 14.30 -0.22
C LEU A 98 2.63 14.19 -1.57
N MET A 99 3.19 13.42 -2.51
CA MET A 99 2.63 13.18 -3.84
C MET A 99 1.19 12.64 -3.76
N VAL A 100 0.97 11.59 -2.95
CA VAL A 100 -0.37 11.00 -2.75
C VAL A 100 -1.33 12.01 -2.10
N THR A 101 -0.87 12.76 -1.10
CA THR A 101 -1.69 13.80 -0.45
C THR A 101 -2.12 14.87 -1.44
N LEU A 102 -1.21 15.39 -2.26
CA LEU A 102 -1.52 16.41 -3.25
C LEU A 102 -2.43 15.89 -4.34
N ARG A 103 -2.23 14.65 -4.80
CA ARG A 103 -3.13 14.01 -5.75
C ARG A 103 -4.55 13.89 -5.20
N PHE A 104 -4.68 13.52 -3.93
CA PHE A 104 -5.97 13.49 -3.24
C PHE A 104 -6.60 14.89 -3.16
N LEU A 105 -5.84 15.91 -2.75
CA LEU A 105 -6.33 17.30 -2.68
C LEU A 105 -6.75 17.84 -4.05
N ALA A 106 -6.05 17.45 -5.12
CA ALA A 106 -6.33 17.88 -6.49
C ALA A 106 -7.56 17.22 -7.12
N SER A 107 -7.87 15.97 -6.75
CA SER A 107 -8.89 15.16 -7.43
C SER A 107 -10.03 14.68 -6.54
N GLY A 108 -9.92 14.85 -5.22
CA GLY A 108 -10.87 14.32 -4.24
C GLY A 108 -10.89 12.80 -4.12
N THR A 109 -10.00 12.08 -4.81
CA THR A 109 -9.98 10.62 -4.82
C THR A 109 -8.57 10.08 -4.60
N TYR A 110 -8.48 8.92 -3.96
CA TYR A 110 -7.22 8.20 -3.75
C TYR A 110 -6.86 7.28 -4.93
N VAL A 111 -7.69 7.28 -5.98
CA VAL A 111 -7.68 6.24 -7.01
C VAL A 111 -7.02 6.80 -8.27
N VAL A 112 -5.84 6.29 -8.59
CA VAL A 112 -5.04 6.65 -9.78
C VAL A 112 -5.66 6.09 -11.08
N LEU A 113 -6.71 5.24 -11.00
CA LEU A 113 -7.35 4.56 -12.15
C LEU A 113 -7.81 5.50 -13.26
N TYR A 114 -8.11 6.77 -12.97
CA TYR A 114 -8.58 7.71 -13.98
C TYR A 114 -7.55 8.11 -15.04
N ILE A 115 -6.26 7.78 -14.87
CA ILE A 115 -5.23 8.08 -15.88
C ILE A 115 -5.24 7.07 -17.02
N TYR A 116 -5.59 5.80 -16.77
CA TYR A 116 -5.71 4.78 -17.82
C TYR A 116 -6.99 4.93 -18.67
N SER A 117 -7.90 5.84 -18.30
CA SER A 117 -9.15 6.09 -19.03
C SER A 117 -9.10 7.32 -19.95
N MET A 118 -7.99 8.07 -19.94
CA MET A 118 -7.77 9.27 -20.77
C MET A 118 -6.46 9.23 -21.58
N LEU A 119 -5.90 8.03 -21.72
CA LEU A 119 -4.96 7.63 -22.77
C LEU A 119 -5.65 6.55 -23.61
#